data_AF-A0A1J5JFR0-F1
#
_entry.id   AF-A0A1J5JFR0-F1
#
_cell.length_a   1.000
_cell.length_b   1.000
_cell.length_c   1.000
_cell.angle_alpha   90.00
_cell.angle_beta   90.00
_cell.angle_gamma   90.00
#
_symmetry.space_group_name_H-M   'P 1'
#
loop_
_entity.id
_entity.type
_entity.pdbx_description
1 polymer ?
#
loop_
_entity_poly.entity_id
_entity_poly.type
_entity_poly.pdbx_seq_one_letter_code
_entity_poly.pdbx_strand_id
1 'polypeptide(L)'
;MTNKIALWIEPKNIVGALGKIAGKIAGFNGNILYIEQFERAGRMWLYVEIETDEPDKQKTAEKFEILITGLKELDVVLSVENVSSFSEIYGKRIIVIGGGALVAAVANGAISEADRHNIRGERISVDTIPVIGEYEIAEAVRGVARLPRAKTVILAGSLMGGEISKAVEEVKKCGITVISLNMAGSVPDHADLVVTDPIQAGVMAVMDVASTAKFTIDKLKSKKRVF
;
A
#
# COMPACT_ATOMS: atom_id res chain seq x y z
N MET A 1 2.21 18.36 12.87
CA MET A 1 3.38 17.70 12.27
C MET A 1 3.61 16.42 13.01
N THR A 2 3.67 15.34 12.26
CA THR A 2 4.06 14.00 12.68
C THR A 2 5.56 14.02 13.02
N ASN A 3 5.99 13.09 13.86
CA ASN A 3 7.39 12.78 14.14
C ASN A 3 8.09 12.13 12.92
N LYS A 4 7.66 12.46 11.70
CA LYS A 4 8.02 11.80 10.44
C LYS A 4 8.29 12.83 9.34
N ILE A 5 9.18 12.47 8.43
CA ILE A 5 9.49 13.24 7.22
C ILE A 5 9.65 12.28 6.04
N ALA A 6 9.30 12.73 4.84
CA ALA A 6 9.63 12.02 3.60
C ALA A 6 10.59 12.86 2.77
N LEU A 7 11.68 12.25 2.33
CA LEU A 7 12.72 12.92 1.56
C LEU A 7 12.82 12.29 0.17
N TRP A 8 12.95 13.17 -0.82
CA TRP A 8 13.26 12.84 -2.19
C TRP A 8 14.71 13.27 -2.47
N ILE A 9 15.58 12.27 -2.67
CA ILE A 9 17.03 12.45 -2.71
C ILE A 9 17.51 12.00 -4.09
N GLU A 10 18.38 12.80 -4.71
CA GLU A 10 19.11 12.41 -5.92
C GLU A 10 20.54 12.01 -5.53
N PRO A 11 20.83 10.73 -5.27
CA PRO A 11 22.20 10.27 -5.06
C PRO A 11 22.96 10.11 -6.38
N LYS A 12 24.30 10.20 -6.31
CA LYS A 12 25.19 9.67 -7.34
C LYS A 12 25.01 8.14 -7.42
N ASN A 13 24.93 7.60 -8.63
CA ASN A 13 24.84 6.15 -8.85
C ASN A 13 26.22 5.49 -8.72
N ILE A 14 26.72 5.38 -7.48
CA ILE A 14 28.03 4.80 -7.16
C ILE A 14 27.94 3.88 -5.94
N VAL A 15 28.90 2.97 -5.83
CA VAL A 15 29.02 2.04 -4.70
C VAL A 15 29.09 2.83 -3.38
N GLY A 16 28.27 2.43 -2.40
CA GLY A 16 28.27 3.01 -1.07
C GLY A 16 27.46 4.31 -0.91
N ALA A 17 26.84 4.84 -1.97
CA ALA A 17 26.02 6.06 -1.88
C ALA A 17 24.87 5.90 -0.87
N LEU A 18 24.08 4.83 -1.01
CA LEU A 18 22.99 4.53 -0.06
C LEU A 18 23.52 4.28 1.36
N GLY A 19 24.67 3.61 1.50
CA GLY A 19 25.29 3.35 2.81
C GLY A 19 25.69 4.64 3.54
N LYS A 20 26.25 5.63 2.83
CA LYS A 20 26.57 6.95 3.40
C LYS A 20 25.30 7.70 3.82
N ILE A 21 24.25 7.68 2.99
CA ILE A 21 22.96 8.33 3.28
C ILE A 21 22.30 7.69 4.51
N ALA A 22 22.18 6.36 4.53
CA ALA A 22 21.63 5.62 5.66
C ALA A 22 22.45 5.83 6.93
N GLY A 23 23.79 5.87 6.83
CA GLY A 23 24.69 6.18 7.94
C GLY A 23 24.46 7.58 8.51
N LYS A 24 24.22 8.58 7.65
CA LYS A 24 23.86 9.94 8.10
C LYS A 24 22.51 9.93 8.79
N ILE A 25 21.49 9.27 8.25
CA ILE A 25 20.16 9.15 8.89
C ILE A 25 20.27 8.48 10.27
N ALA A 26 21.02 7.38 10.37
CA ALA A 26 21.24 6.67 11.62
C ALA A 26 22.01 7.52 12.65
N GLY A 27 23.02 8.29 12.22
CA GLY A 27 23.75 9.23 13.09
C GLY A 27 22.86 10.35 13.67
N PHE A 28 21.71 10.60 13.05
CA PHE A 28 20.68 11.52 13.54
C PHE A 28 19.62 10.84 14.44
N ASN A 29 19.81 9.57 14.78
CA ASN A 29 18.79 8.75 15.44
C ASN A 29 17.46 8.73 14.68
N GLY A 30 17.53 8.75 13.34
CA GLY A 30 16.39 8.61 12.46
C GLY A 30 16.13 7.14 12.14
N ASN A 31 14.90 6.69 12.31
CA ASN A 31 14.45 5.35 11.94
C ASN A 31 13.84 5.37 10.54
N ILE A 32 14.36 4.56 9.62
CA ILE A 32 13.81 4.46 8.26
C ILE A 32 12.57 3.55 8.29
N LEU A 33 11.41 4.11 7.96
CA LEU A 33 10.14 3.38 7.87
C LEU A 33 9.89 2.78 6.50
N TYR A 34 10.29 3.50 5.45
CA TYR A 34 10.15 3.06 4.07
C TYR A 34 11.30 3.62 3.25
N ILE A 35 11.76 2.82 2.28
CA ILE A 35 12.83 3.20 1.37
C ILE A 35 12.58 2.59 0.00
N GLU A 36 12.78 3.39 -1.04
CA GLU A 36 12.68 2.94 -2.43
C GLU A 36 13.75 3.65 -3.26
N GLN A 37 14.54 2.87 -3.99
CA GLN A 37 15.58 3.39 -4.88
C GLN A 37 15.32 2.89 -6.30
N PHE A 38 15.37 3.79 -7.28
CA PHE A 38 15.19 3.44 -8.67
C PHE A 38 15.85 4.45 -9.61
N GLU A 39 16.16 4.01 -10.82
CA GLU A 39 16.63 4.88 -11.89
C GLU A 39 15.46 5.46 -12.67
N ARG A 40 15.52 6.77 -12.97
CA ARG A 40 14.59 7.43 -13.89
C ARG A 40 15.31 8.50 -14.69
N ALA A 41 15.18 8.43 -16.02
CA ALA A 41 15.80 9.36 -16.96
C ALA A 41 17.33 9.51 -16.75
N GLY A 42 18.03 8.39 -16.54
CA GLY A 42 19.49 8.36 -16.33
C GLY A 42 19.95 8.91 -14.97
N ARG A 43 19.01 9.19 -14.06
CA ARG A 43 19.29 9.67 -12.71
C ARG A 43 18.84 8.64 -11.69
N MET A 44 19.61 8.49 -10.61
CA MET A 44 19.21 7.67 -9.50
C MET A 44 18.38 8.49 -8.53
N TRP A 45 17.27 7.93 -8.09
CA TRP A 45 16.40 8.55 -7.10
C TRP A 45 16.25 7.64 -5.89
N LEU A 46 16.19 8.27 -4.73
CA LEU A 46 15.97 7.63 -3.46
C LEU A 46 14.83 8.35 -2.74
N TYR A 47 13.75 7.62 -2.53
CA TYR A 47 12.67 8.03 -1.64
C TYR A 47 12.85 7.38 -0.28
N VAL A 48 12.76 8.15 0.79
CA VAL A 48 12.89 7.64 2.15
C VAL A 48 11.89 8.31 3.09
N GLU A 49 11.15 7.51 3.86
CA GLU A 49 10.31 7.97 4.97
C GLU A 49 11.03 7.68 6.29
N ILE A 50 11.23 8.71 7.10
CA ILE A 50 12.05 8.66 8.32
C ILE A 50 11.20 9.10 9.51
N GLU A 51 11.32 8.39 10.62
CA GLU A 51 10.73 8.72 11.91
C GLU A 51 11.82 9.11 12.93
N THR A 52 11.48 10.03 13.83
CA THR A 52 12.30 10.38 14.99
C THR A 52 11.54 10.13 16.28
N ASP A 53 12.28 9.89 17.36
CA ASP A 53 11.78 9.69 18.72
C ASP A 53 11.54 11.01 19.49
N GLU A 54 11.92 12.15 18.91
CA GLU A 54 11.74 13.47 19.51
C GLU A 54 10.25 13.82 19.69
N PRO A 55 9.75 13.96 20.94
CA PRO A 55 8.33 14.25 21.18
C PRO A 55 7.97 15.73 20.98
N ASP A 56 8.92 16.65 21.06
CA ASP A 56 8.66 18.07 20.89
C ASP A 56 8.60 18.44 19.40
N LYS A 57 7.51 19.12 19.01
CA LYS A 57 7.26 19.46 17.60
C LYS A 57 8.27 20.44 17.02
N GLN A 58 8.69 21.42 17.81
CA GLN A 58 9.62 22.44 17.37
C GLN A 58 11.02 21.83 17.21
N LYS A 59 11.46 21.04 18.19
CA LYS A 59 12.73 20.30 18.11
C LYS A 59 12.73 19.27 16.99
N THR A 60 11.60 18.63 16.71
CA THR A 60 11.46 17.70 15.58
C THR A 60 11.73 18.40 14.26
N ALA A 61 11.12 19.57 14.04
CA ALA A 61 11.35 20.36 12.82
C ALA A 61 12.81 20.78 12.69
N GLU A 62 13.42 21.30 13.77
CA GLU A 62 14.83 21.65 13.79
C GLU A 62 15.73 20.44 13.49
N LYS A 63 15.46 19.28 14.08
CA LYS A 63 16.21 18.04 13.85
C LYS A 63 16.14 17.60 12.39
N PHE A 64 14.99 17.72 11.74
CA PHE A 64 14.85 17.41 10.31
C PHE A 64 15.59 18.41 9.42
N GLU A 65 15.59 19.71 9.73
CA GLU A 65 16.38 20.70 8.99
C GLU A 65 17.89 20.42 9.08
N ILE A 66 18.38 20.04 10.26
CA ILE A 66 19.78 19.65 10.45
C ILE A 66 20.10 18.37 9.66
N LEU A 67 19.19 17.38 9.63
CA LEU A 67 19.34 16.17 8.81
C LEU A 67 19.42 16.50 7.32
N ILE A 68 18.49 17.32 6.80
CA ILE A 68 18.46 17.73 5.39
C ILE A 68 19.75 18.45 5.02
N THR A 69 20.20 19.38 5.85
CA THR A 69 21.46 20.11 5.66
C THR A 69 22.63 19.13 5.63
N GLY A 70 22.71 18.23 6.61
CA GLY A 70 23.76 17.24 6.67
C GLY A 70 23.76 16.25 5.49
N LEU A 71 22.60 15.92 4.93
CA LEU A 71 22.50 15.09 3.72
C LEU A 71 23.02 15.84 2.49
N LYS A 72 22.73 17.13 2.36
CA LYS A 72 23.23 17.99 1.27
C LYS A 72 24.75 18.15 1.28
N GLU A 73 25.40 18.01 2.44
CA GLU A 73 26.86 18.05 2.58
C GLU A 73 27.57 16.77 2.10
N LEU A 74 26.84 15.66 1.92
CA LEU A 74 27.44 14.41 1.45
C LEU A 74 27.88 14.54 0.00
N ASP A 75 29.13 14.15 -0.28
CA ASP A 75 29.72 14.14 -1.63
C ASP A 75 28.95 13.26 -2.63
N VAL A 76 28.13 12.33 -2.13
CA VAL A 76 27.31 11.41 -2.92
C VAL A 76 25.89 11.89 -3.17
N VAL A 77 25.48 13.04 -2.62
CA VAL A 77 24.12 13.58 -2.77
C VAL A 77 24.16 14.80 -3.71
N LEU A 78 23.30 14.80 -4.72
CA LEU A 78 23.15 15.89 -5.68
C LEU A 78 22.02 16.85 -5.28
N SER A 79 20.92 16.33 -4.73
CA SER A 79 19.80 17.12 -4.24
C SER A 79 19.04 16.40 -3.13
N VAL A 80 18.36 17.18 -2.28
CA VAL A 80 17.46 16.70 -1.21
C VAL A 80 16.26 17.63 -1.14
N GLU A 81 15.08 17.06 -1.28
CA GLU A 81 13.80 17.76 -1.19
C GLU A 81 12.92 17.10 -0.13
N ASN A 82 12.28 17.91 0.71
CA ASN A 82 11.22 17.44 1.59
C ASN A 82 9.91 17.37 0.80
N VAL A 83 9.28 16.20 0.79
CA VAL A 83 8.07 15.90 0.02
C VAL A 83 7.00 15.30 0.92
N SER A 84 5.74 15.30 0.47
CA SER A 84 4.69 14.56 1.18
C SER A 84 4.90 13.05 1.10
N SER A 85 4.49 12.33 2.14
CA SER A 85 4.62 10.87 2.17
C SER A 85 3.69 10.19 1.15
N PHE A 86 3.98 8.96 0.73
CA PHE A 86 3.04 8.22 -0.13
C PHE A 86 1.74 7.92 0.60
N SER A 87 1.78 7.80 1.92
CA SER A 87 0.59 7.66 2.76
C SER A 87 -0.25 8.95 2.80
N GLU A 88 0.35 10.14 2.73
CA GLU A 88 -0.38 11.41 2.65
C GLU A 88 -0.96 11.67 1.25
N ILE A 89 -0.24 11.28 0.19
CA ILE A 89 -0.68 11.53 -1.20
C ILE A 89 -1.69 10.46 -1.64
N TYR A 90 -1.30 9.19 -1.56
CA TYR A 90 -2.04 8.05 -2.14
C TYR A 90 -2.72 7.17 -1.09
N GLY A 91 -2.41 7.35 0.19
CA GLY A 91 -3.11 6.71 1.29
C GLY A 91 -3.05 5.19 1.29
N LYS A 92 -4.12 4.56 1.78
CA LYS A 92 -4.25 3.10 1.84
C LYS A 92 -4.56 2.57 0.43
N ARG A 93 -4.19 1.32 0.14
CA ARG A 93 -4.41 0.71 -1.19
C ARG A 93 -5.33 -0.48 -1.11
N ILE A 94 -6.25 -0.53 -2.07
CA ILE A 94 -7.05 -1.71 -2.40
C ILE A 94 -6.52 -2.27 -3.70
N ILE A 95 -6.27 -3.57 -3.73
CA ILE A 95 -5.76 -4.28 -4.91
C ILE A 95 -6.89 -5.13 -5.49
N VAL A 96 -7.08 -5.11 -6.81
CA VAL A 96 -8.08 -5.95 -7.50
C VAL A 96 -7.37 -6.84 -8.52
N ILE A 97 -7.56 -8.16 -8.40
CA ILE A 97 -6.91 -9.17 -9.24
C ILE A 97 -7.98 -10.09 -9.83
N GLY A 98 -7.87 -10.40 -11.13
CA GLY A 98 -8.67 -11.45 -11.77
C GLY A 98 -9.02 -11.15 -13.23
N GLY A 99 -10.21 -11.57 -13.65
CA GLY A 99 -10.67 -11.41 -15.04
C GLY A 99 -11.05 -9.95 -15.35
N GLY A 100 -10.59 -9.42 -16.50
CA GLY A 100 -10.68 -7.99 -16.81
C GLY A 100 -12.08 -7.35 -16.66
N ALA A 101 -13.15 -8.04 -17.05
CA ALA A 101 -14.51 -7.52 -16.91
C ALA A 101 -14.96 -7.39 -15.44
N LEU A 102 -14.68 -8.41 -14.61
CA LEU A 102 -15.02 -8.39 -13.19
C LEU A 102 -14.12 -7.43 -12.41
N VAL A 103 -12.84 -7.37 -12.76
CA VAL A 103 -11.89 -6.39 -12.22
C VAL A 103 -12.38 -4.97 -12.47
N ALA A 104 -12.84 -4.65 -13.68
CA ALA A 104 -13.38 -3.33 -14.01
C ALA A 104 -14.66 -2.99 -13.22
N ALA A 105 -15.56 -3.96 -13.05
CA ALA A 105 -16.78 -3.76 -12.27
C ALA A 105 -16.49 -3.48 -10.79
N VAL A 106 -15.58 -4.24 -10.19
CA VAL A 106 -15.10 -4.01 -8.81
C VAL A 106 -14.42 -2.65 -8.70
N ALA A 107 -13.55 -2.31 -9.65
CA ALA A 107 -12.85 -1.04 -9.67
C ALA A 107 -13.82 0.14 -9.71
N ASN A 108 -14.91 0.05 -10.48
CA ASN A 108 -15.93 1.10 -10.54
C ASN A 108 -16.52 1.40 -9.15
N GLY A 109 -16.97 0.36 -8.44
CA GLY A 109 -17.50 0.51 -7.09
C GLY A 109 -16.47 1.04 -6.09
N ALA A 110 -15.25 0.51 -6.13
CA ALA A 110 -14.17 0.95 -5.25
C ALA A 110 -13.75 2.41 -5.53
N ILE A 111 -13.60 2.82 -6.78
CA ILE A 111 -13.24 4.20 -7.13
C ILE A 111 -14.35 5.15 -6.69
N SER A 112 -15.61 4.82 -6.97
CA SER A 112 -16.75 5.67 -6.59
C SER A 112 -16.84 5.90 -5.08
N GLU A 113 -16.61 4.87 -4.28
CA GLU A 113 -16.61 5.01 -2.82
C GLU A 113 -15.34 5.73 -2.34
N ALA A 114 -14.17 5.39 -2.90
CA ALA A 114 -12.90 6.02 -2.52
C ALA A 114 -12.94 7.52 -2.77
N ASP A 115 -13.50 7.99 -3.88
CA ASP A 115 -13.64 9.42 -4.19
C ASP A 115 -14.44 10.18 -3.12
N ARG A 116 -15.54 9.58 -2.62
CA ARG A 116 -16.35 10.17 -1.55
C ARG A 116 -15.55 10.35 -0.27
N HIS A 117 -14.70 9.39 0.07
CA HIS A 117 -13.80 9.45 1.23
C HIS A 117 -12.64 10.41 0.99
N ASN A 118 -12.09 10.42 -0.22
CA ASN A 118 -10.90 11.19 -0.59
C ASN A 118 -11.15 12.71 -0.53
N ILE A 119 -12.31 13.17 -1.01
CA ILE A 119 -12.72 14.58 -0.96
C ILE A 119 -12.84 15.09 0.49
N ARG A 120 -13.06 14.19 1.46
CA ARG A 120 -13.20 14.53 2.89
C ARG A 120 -11.88 14.44 3.67
N GLY A 121 -10.75 14.23 2.99
CA GLY A 121 -9.41 14.28 3.58
C GLY A 121 -8.80 12.92 3.92
N GLU A 122 -9.55 11.81 3.82
CA GLU A 122 -8.94 10.48 3.80
C GLU A 122 -8.24 10.26 2.44
N ARG A 123 -7.38 9.24 2.31
CA ARG A 123 -6.78 8.84 1.04
C ARG A 123 -6.84 7.33 0.88
N ILE A 124 -7.48 6.89 -0.19
CA ILE A 124 -7.60 5.49 -0.60
C ILE A 124 -7.39 5.44 -2.11
N SER A 125 -6.46 4.60 -2.54
CA SER A 125 -6.16 4.29 -3.94
C SER A 125 -6.65 2.89 -4.28
N VAL A 126 -7.02 2.69 -5.56
CA VAL A 126 -7.48 1.41 -6.11
C VAL A 126 -6.56 1.04 -7.25
N ASP A 127 -5.79 -0.03 -7.06
CA ASP A 127 -4.86 -0.54 -8.05
C ASP A 127 -5.40 -1.87 -8.59
N THR A 128 -5.32 -2.06 -9.91
CA THR A 128 -5.91 -3.24 -10.55
C THR A 128 -4.92 -3.91 -11.49
N ILE A 129 -5.04 -5.23 -11.61
CA ILE A 129 -4.32 -6.01 -12.63
C ILE A 129 -5.21 -7.13 -13.15
N PRO A 130 -5.52 -7.15 -14.46
CA PRO A 130 -6.15 -8.31 -15.07
C PRO A 130 -5.12 -9.42 -15.24
N VAL A 131 -5.34 -10.56 -14.59
CA VAL A 131 -4.47 -11.73 -14.72
C VAL A 131 -5.31 -13.01 -14.65
N ILE A 132 -4.94 -14.00 -15.46
CA ILE A 132 -5.61 -15.30 -15.54
C ILE A 132 -4.57 -16.41 -15.38
N GLY A 133 -5.01 -17.60 -14.99
CA GLY A 133 -4.13 -18.73 -14.67
C GLY A 133 -3.95 -18.92 -13.17
N GLU A 134 -3.99 -20.18 -12.71
CA GLU A 134 -3.98 -20.50 -11.28
C GLU A 134 -2.70 -20.03 -10.60
N TYR A 135 -1.54 -20.32 -11.20
CA TYR A 135 -0.23 -20.00 -10.64
C TYR A 135 0.06 -18.49 -10.72
N GLU A 136 -0.30 -17.85 -11.83
CA GLU A 136 -0.13 -16.41 -12.05
C GLU A 136 -0.96 -15.60 -11.07
N ILE A 137 -2.23 -15.99 -10.86
CA ILE A 137 -3.08 -15.36 -9.83
C ILE A 137 -2.50 -15.60 -8.45
N ALA A 138 -2.09 -16.83 -8.11
CA ALA A 138 -1.53 -17.15 -6.80
C ALA A 138 -0.25 -16.34 -6.51
N GLU A 139 0.62 -16.16 -7.51
CA GLU A 139 1.82 -15.33 -7.40
C GLU A 139 1.46 -13.85 -7.20
N ALA A 140 0.52 -13.33 -7.99
CA ALA A 140 0.05 -11.95 -7.86
C ALA A 140 -0.55 -11.68 -6.47
N VAL A 141 -1.34 -12.63 -5.94
CA VAL A 141 -1.91 -12.57 -4.59
C VAL A 141 -0.79 -12.51 -3.55
N ARG A 142 0.18 -13.43 -3.58
CA ARG A 142 1.36 -13.38 -2.68
C ARG A 142 2.17 -12.09 -2.81
N GLY A 143 2.20 -11.50 -4.01
CA GLY A 143 2.77 -10.18 -4.28
C GLY A 143 2.19 -9.08 -3.39
N VAL A 144 0.89 -9.13 -3.08
CA VAL A 144 0.20 -8.09 -2.30
C VAL A 144 0.81 -7.88 -0.91
N ALA A 145 1.28 -8.94 -0.25
CA ALA A 145 1.92 -8.82 1.07
C ALA A 145 3.18 -7.94 1.07
N ARG A 146 3.79 -7.74 -0.10
CA ARG A 146 5.00 -6.93 -0.30
C ARG A 146 4.70 -5.54 -0.87
N LEU A 147 3.43 -5.23 -1.15
CA LEU A 147 3.01 -3.92 -1.64
C LEU A 147 2.86 -2.94 -0.48
N PRO A 148 3.64 -1.85 -0.45
CA PRO A 148 3.49 -0.82 0.57
C PRO A 148 2.06 -0.27 0.57
N ARG A 149 1.51 -0.04 1.76
CA ARG A 149 0.16 0.52 2.00
C ARG A 149 -1.03 -0.36 1.59
N ALA A 150 -0.81 -1.57 1.05
CA ALA A 150 -1.89 -2.50 0.76
C ALA A 150 -2.64 -2.90 2.04
N LYS A 151 -3.96 -2.84 2.00
CA LYS A 151 -4.85 -3.23 3.11
C LYS A 151 -5.82 -4.34 2.73
N THR A 152 -6.28 -4.33 1.49
CA THR A 152 -7.26 -5.29 1.00
C THR A 152 -6.89 -5.77 -0.40
N VAL A 153 -7.10 -7.05 -0.67
CA VAL A 153 -7.12 -7.61 -2.03
C VAL A 153 -8.50 -8.18 -2.33
N ILE A 154 -9.00 -7.88 -3.53
CA ILE A 154 -10.28 -8.37 -4.05
C ILE A 154 -10.00 -9.33 -5.21
N LEU A 155 -10.49 -10.56 -5.09
CA LEU A 155 -10.40 -11.59 -6.10
C LEU A 155 -11.67 -11.60 -6.96
N ALA A 156 -11.52 -11.16 -8.21
CA ALA A 156 -12.59 -10.89 -9.15
C ALA A 156 -12.57 -11.90 -10.31
N GLY A 157 -13.22 -13.05 -10.12
CA GLY A 157 -13.25 -14.14 -11.09
C GLY A 157 -14.55 -14.93 -11.07
N SER A 158 -14.70 -15.84 -12.03
CA SER A 158 -15.81 -16.80 -12.10
C SER A 158 -15.44 -18.19 -11.55
N LEU A 159 -14.15 -18.52 -11.53
CA LEU A 159 -13.60 -19.76 -10.96
C LEU A 159 -12.18 -19.50 -10.44
N MET A 160 -11.95 -19.68 -9.15
CA MET A 160 -10.61 -19.65 -8.55
C MET A 160 -10.50 -20.68 -7.41
N GLY A 161 -9.40 -21.43 -7.37
CA GLY A 161 -9.16 -22.45 -6.36
C GLY A 161 -7.70 -22.90 -6.33
N GLY A 162 -7.42 -24.04 -5.70
CA GLY A 162 -6.10 -24.66 -5.72
C GLY A 162 -5.03 -23.78 -5.06
N GLU A 163 -3.95 -23.49 -5.77
CA GLU A 163 -2.85 -22.64 -5.29
C GLU A 163 -3.30 -21.23 -4.92
N ILE A 164 -4.35 -20.69 -5.56
CA ILE A 164 -4.89 -19.38 -5.20
C ILE A 164 -5.44 -19.40 -3.77
N SER A 165 -6.10 -20.48 -3.36
CA SER A 165 -6.63 -20.63 -2.00
C SER A 165 -5.52 -20.63 -0.95
N LYS A 166 -4.38 -21.28 -1.25
CA LYS A 166 -3.21 -21.26 -0.37
C LYS A 166 -2.62 -19.85 -0.27
N ALA A 167 -2.47 -19.17 -1.40
CA ALA A 167 -2.00 -17.78 -1.44
C ALA A 167 -2.90 -16.83 -0.64
N VAL A 168 -4.22 -17.03 -0.67
CA VAL A 168 -5.18 -16.27 0.16
C VAL A 168 -4.89 -16.44 1.65
N GLU A 169 -4.69 -17.66 2.12
CA GLU A 169 -4.38 -17.90 3.54
C GLU A 169 -3.03 -17.31 3.96
N GLU A 170 -2.01 -17.40 3.09
CA GLU A 170 -0.69 -16.82 3.33
C GLU A 170 -0.76 -15.30 3.47
N VAL A 171 -1.47 -14.63 2.56
CA VAL A 171 -1.58 -13.16 2.54
C VAL A 171 -2.41 -12.63 3.71
N LYS A 172 -3.44 -13.37 4.14
CA LYS A 172 -4.20 -13.04 5.36
C LYS A 172 -3.34 -13.05 6.62
N LYS A 173 -2.37 -13.96 6.71
CA LYS A 173 -1.42 -13.98 7.84
C LYS A 173 -0.54 -12.73 7.89
N CYS A 174 -0.37 -12.03 6.77
CA CYS A 174 0.32 -10.75 6.69
C CYS A 174 -0.57 -9.55 7.04
N GLY A 175 -1.82 -9.77 7.48
CA GLY A 175 -2.75 -8.70 7.86
C GLY A 175 -3.43 -8.02 6.68
N ILE A 176 -3.47 -8.65 5.51
CA ILE A 176 -4.23 -8.18 4.34
C ILE A 176 -5.61 -8.85 4.34
N THR A 177 -6.66 -8.02 4.28
CA THR A 177 -8.04 -8.49 4.14
C THR A 177 -8.27 -9.04 2.74
N VAL A 178 -8.91 -10.20 2.61
CA VAL A 178 -9.23 -10.82 1.32
C VAL A 178 -10.74 -10.86 1.10
N ILE A 179 -11.19 -10.21 0.04
CA ILE A 179 -12.59 -10.27 -0.44
C ILE A 179 -12.62 -11.12 -1.71
N SER A 180 -13.54 -12.07 -1.77
CA SER A 180 -13.80 -12.87 -2.98
C SER A 180 -15.14 -12.48 -3.57
N LEU A 181 -15.24 -12.44 -4.90
CA LEU A 181 -16.56 -12.54 -5.51
C LEU A 181 -17.16 -13.92 -5.25
N ASN A 182 -18.48 -14.01 -5.30
CA ASN A 182 -19.19 -15.28 -5.26
C ASN A 182 -18.97 -16.04 -6.57
N MET A 183 -18.00 -16.95 -6.56
CA MET A 183 -17.48 -17.65 -7.74
C MET A 183 -17.36 -19.15 -7.49
N ALA A 184 -17.11 -19.93 -8.53
CA ALA A 184 -16.80 -21.35 -8.40
C ALA A 184 -15.37 -21.57 -7.84
N GLY A 185 -15.09 -22.77 -7.35
CA GLY A 185 -13.80 -23.13 -6.78
C GLY A 185 -13.68 -22.85 -5.28
N SER A 186 -12.51 -23.09 -4.72
CA SER A 186 -12.30 -23.06 -3.26
C SER A 186 -12.02 -21.67 -2.69
N VAL A 187 -11.59 -20.68 -3.48
CA VAL A 187 -11.22 -19.34 -2.97
C VAL A 187 -12.26 -18.68 -2.06
N PRO A 188 -13.58 -18.68 -2.37
CA PRO A 188 -14.60 -18.11 -1.49
C PRO A 188 -14.60 -18.70 -0.07
N ASP A 189 -14.16 -19.95 0.09
CA ASP A 189 -14.09 -20.62 1.39
C ASP A 189 -12.88 -20.20 2.22
N HIS A 190 -11.87 -19.55 1.63
CA HIS A 190 -10.69 -19.04 2.35
C HIS A 190 -10.72 -17.51 2.56
N ALA A 191 -11.53 -16.79 1.79
CA ALA A 191 -11.69 -15.33 1.89
C ALA A 191 -12.33 -14.89 3.23
N ASP A 192 -12.09 -13.63 3.62
CA ASP A 192 -12.71 -13.01 4.80
C ASP A 192 -14.18 -12.62 4.54
N LEU A 193 -14.47 -12.22 3.31
CA LEU A 193 -15.81 -11.86 2.86
C LEU A 193 -16.06 -12.38 1.44
N VAL A 194 -17.26 -12.88 1.20
CA VAL A 194 -17.74 -13.26 -0.14
C VAL A 194 -18.89 -12.35 -0.53
N VAL A 195 -18.77 -11.66 -1.67
CA VAL A 195 -19.76 -10.70 -2.16
C VAL A 195 -20.22 -11.10 -3.56
N THR A 196 -21.52 -11.08 -3.82
CA THR A 196 -22.06 -11.49 -5.13
C THR A 196 -21.94 -10.38 -6.18
N ASP A 197 -22.33 -9.15 -5.84
CA ASP A 197 -22.20 -8.01 -6.76
C ASP A 197 -20.76 -7.48 -6.78
N PRO A 198 -20.09 -7.45 -7.94
CA PRO A 198 -18.73 -6.91 -8.04
C PRO A 198 -18.64 -5.43 -7.67
N ILE A 199 -19.66 -4.61 -7.99
CA ILE A 199 -19.64 -3.18 -7.65
C ILE A 199 -19.67 -3.03 -6.12
N GLN A 200 -20.60 -3.72 -5.46
CA GLN A 200 -20.69 -3.73 -3.99
C GLN A 200 -19.41 -4.26 -3.33
N ALA A 201 -18.75 -5.26 -3.90
CA ALA A 201 -17.47 -5.76 -3.36
C ALA A 201 -16.41 -4.64 -3.28
N GLY A 202 -16.33 -3.81 -4.32
CA GLY A 202 -15.45 -2.64 -4.35
C GLY A 202 -15.82 -1.59 -3.29
N VAL A 203 -17.11 -1.25 -3.17
CA VAL A 203 -17.62 -0.31 -2.17
C VAL A 203 -17.30 -0.80 -0.75
N MET A 204 -17.61 -2.07 -0.45
CA MET A 204 -17.39 -2.65 0.87
C MET A 204 -15.91 -2.69 1.25
N ALA A 205 -15.02 -2.95 0.28
CA ALA A 205 -13.58 -2.90 0.50
C ALA A 205 -13.11 -1.52 0.96
N VAL A 206 -13.58 -0.46 0.30
CA VAL A 206 -13.27 0.92 0.68
C VAL A 206 -13.83 1.24 2.05
N MET A 207 -15.08 0.87 2.31
CA MET A 207 -15.71 1.12 3.60
C MET A 207 -15.02 0.40 4.75
N ASP A 208 -14.43 -0.78 4.54
CA ASP A 208 -13.66 -1.49 5.58
C ASP A 208 -12.31 -0.82 5.84
N VAL A 209 -11.66 -0.32 4.78
CA VAL A 209 -10.36 0.35 4.86
C VAL A 209 -10.47 1.78 5.40
N ALA A 210 -11.60 2.43 5.17
CA ALA A 210 -11.86 3.81 5.54
C ALA A 210 -11.99 4.00 7.06
N SER A 211 -11.17 4.88 7.64
CA SER A 211 -11.22 5.22 9.06
C SER A 211 -12.50 5.99 9.43
N THR A 212 -13.14 6.64 8.46
CA THR A 212 -14.36 7.44 8.68
C THR A 212 -15.64 6.61 8.58
N ALA A 213 -15.56 5.36 8.10
CA ALA A 213 -16.70 4.46 8.00
C ALA A 213 -16.90 3.69 9.31
N LYS A 214 -18.16 3.47 9.68
CA LYS A 214 -18.50 2.58 10.81
C LYS A 214 -18.46 1.09 10.44
N PHE A 215 -18.42 0.81 9.15
CA PHE A 215 -18.42 -0.54 8.61
C PHE A 215 -17.08 -1.22 8.88
N THR A 216 -17.13 -2.52 9.17
CA THR A 216 -15.94 -3.38 9.13
C THR A 216 -16.41 -4.80 8.85
N ILE A 217 -15.62 -5.54 8.08
CA ILE A 217 -15.89 -6.94 7.72
C ILE A 217 -15.97 -7.82 8.95
N ASP A 218 -15.25 -7.49 10.03
CA ASP A 218 -15.29 -8.24 11.29
C ASP A 218 -16.70 -8.32 11.90
N LYS A 219 -17.55 -7.32 11.66
CA LYS A 219 -18.95 -7.31 12.10
C LYS A 219 -19.83 -8.29 11.32
N LEU A 220 -19.38 -8.74 10.16
CA LEU A 220 -20.08 -9.68 9.27
C LEU A 220 -19.60 -11.12 9.43
N LYS A 221 -18.75 -11.45 10.42
CA LYS A 221 -18.22 -12.82 10.61
C LYS A 221 -19.30 -13.90 10.77
N SER A 222 -20.51 -13.55 11.24
CA SER A 222 -21.66 -14.48 11.30
C SER A 222 -22.35 -14.71 9.94
N LYS A 223 -22.08 -13.86 8.94
CA LYS A 223 -22.61 -13.89 7.58
C LYS A 223 -21.47 -13.69 6.57
N LYS A 224 -20.65 -14.73 6.41
CA LYS A 224 -19.51 -14.73 5.47
C LYS A 224 -19.89 -14.38 4.02
N ARG A 225 -21.16 -14.66 3.63
CA ARG A 225 -21.70 -14.38 2.29
C ARG A 225 -22.68 -13.22 2.36
N VAL A 226 -22.41 -12.19 1.56
CA VAL A 226 -23.30 -11.06 1.31
C VAL A 226 -23.85 -11.23 -0.10
N PHE A 227 -25.16 -11.46 -0.15
CA PHE A 227 -25.93 -11.63 -1.37
C PHE A 227 -26.44 -10.28 -1.85
#